data_AF-A0A150J3I3-F1
#
_entry.id   AF-A0A150J3I3-F1
#
_cell.length_a   1.000
_cell.length_b   1.000
_cell.length_c   1.000
_cell.angle_alpha   90.00
_cell.angle_beta   90.00
_cell.angle_gamma   90.00
#
_symmetry.space_group_name_H-M   'P 1'
#
loop_
_entity.id
_entity.type
_entity.pdbx_description
1 polymer ?
#
loop_
_entity_poly.entity_id
_entity_poly.type
_entity_poly.pdbx_seq_one_letter_code
_entity_poly.pdbx_strand_id
1 'polypeptide(L)'
;MKKIFAIFIGLLFLVSTFALASAFSDNASYIYPNKTNYTIGEKVIVKSDSGYNALETPNGVLEYNSSSWDGPVLTMVWKAKNAGTVKFYSPKASVLIKVAMDKPTPMQQFMNILGFGKKD
;
A
#
# COMPACT_ATOMS: atom_id res chain seq x y z
N MET A 1 16.77 -47.07 19.22
CA MET A 1 15.67 -46.11 19.47
C MET A 1 16.05 -44.62 19.28
N LYS A 2 17.08 -44.27 18.49
CA LYS A 2 17.46 -42.85 18.27
C LYS A 2 16.94 -42.26 16.93
N LYS A 3 16.52 -43.11 15.99
CA LYS A 3 16.15 -42.71 14.62
C LYS A 3 14.69 -42.25 14.45
N ILE A 4 13.80 -42.64 15.36
CA ILE A 4 12.36 -42.28 15.30
C ILE A 4 12.12 -40.88 15.87
N PHE A 5 12.86 -40.46 16.91
CA PHE A 5 12.74 -39.13 17.49
C PHE A 5 13.14 -38.00 16.53
N ALA A 6 14.11 -38.23 15.65
CA ALA A 6 14.53 -37.26 14.65
C ALA A 6 13.45 -36.99 13.59
N ILE A 7 12.65 -38.00 13.25
CA ILE A 7 11.56 -37.88 12.26
C ILE A 7 10.41 -37.05 12.85
N PHE A 8 10.07 -37.23 14.12
CA PHE A 8 9.02 -36.43 14.76
C PHE A 8 9.42 -34.95 14.92
N ILE A 9 10.68 -34.66 15.24
CA ILE A 9 11.17 -33.28 15.31
C ILE A 9 11.21 -32.65 13.91
N GLY A 10 11.64 -33.38 12.88
CA GLY A 10 11.61 -32.90 11.49
C GLY A 10 10.19 -32.61 10.99
N LEU A 11 9.21 -33.45 11.36
CA LEU A 11 7.81 -33.24 11.02
C LEU A 11 7.21 -32.04 11.79
N LEU A 12 7.56 -31.85 13.07
CA LEU A 12 7.08 -30.72 13.87
C LEU A 12 7.55 -29.36 13.31
N PHE A 13 8.79 -29.30 12.80
CA PHE A 13 9.34 -28.08 12.19
C PHE A 13 8.71 -27.77 10.82
N LEU A 14 8.33 -28.79 10.04
CA LEU A 14 7.67 -28.61 8.74
C LEU A 14 6.23 -28.10 8.86
N VAL A 15 5.54 -28.28 9.98
CA VAL A 15 4.19 -27.71 10.19
C VAL A 15 4.25 -26.28 10.75
N SER A 16 5.37 -25.89 11.38
CA SER A 16 5.50 -24.57 12.03
C SER A 16 5.69 -23.39 11.07
N THR A 17 6.22 -23.61 9.86
CA THR A 17 6.48 -22.53 8.88
C THR A 17 5.30 -22.27 7.94
N PHE A 18 4.34 -23.19 7.84
CA PHE A 18 3.14 -23.01 7.00
C PHE A 18 1.99 -22.26 7.69
N ALA A 19 2.14 -21.91 8.97
CA ALA A 19 1.11 -21.18 9.72
C ALA A 19 1.14 -19.65 9.55
N LEU A 20 2.15 -19.08 8.87
CA LEU A 20 2.24 -17.62 8.66
C LEU A 20 1.85 -17.16 7.25
N ALA A 21 1.59 -18.07 6.33
CA ALA A 21 1.19 -17.71 4.97
C ALA A 21 -0.33 -17.48 4.82
N SER A 22 -1.14 -17.78 5.85
CA SER A 22 -2.60 -17.90 5.72
C SER A 22 -3.43 -16.83 6.45
N ALA A 23 -2.83 -15.78 7.02
CA ALA A 23 -3.54 -14.88 7.96
C ALA A 23 -3.51 -13.38 7.63
N PHE A 24 -3.11 -12.95 6.44
CA PHE A 24 -3.25 -11.54 6.06
C PHE A 24 -4.42 -11.40 5.10
N SER A 25 -5.64 -11.43 5.64
CA SER A 25 -6.81 -11.02 4.87
C SER A 25 -6.67 -9.56 4.45
N ASP A 26 -7.01 -9.23 3.21
CA ASP A 26 -7.12 -7.84 2.76
C ASP A 26 -8.32 -7.16 3.44
N ASN A 27 -8.21 -6.87 4.73
CA ASN A 27 -9.33 -6.43 5.55
C ASN A 27 -8.95 -5.29 6.51
N ALA A 28 -7.95 -4.49 6.10
CA ALA A 28 -7.52 -3.32 6.85
C ALA A 28 -8.71 -2.40 7.15
N SER A 29 -8.89 -2.01 8.41
CA SER A 29 -9.91 -1.04 8.82
C SER A 29 -9.40 0.39 8.61
N TYR A 30 -8.08 0.59 8.56
CA TYR A 30 -7.46 1.86 8.17
C TYR A 30 -6.28 1.65 7.22
N ILE A 31 -6.13 2.57 6.28
CA ILE A 31 -4.98 2.66 5.37
C ILE A 31 -4.50 4.11 5.38
N TYR A 32 -3.26 4.32 5.79
CA TYR A 32 -2.68 5.64 6.02
C TYR A 32 -1.36 5.80 5.26
N PRO A 33 -1.38 6.47 4.08
CA PRO A 33 -0.16 6.89 3.43
C PRO A 33 0.44 8.07 4.20
N ASN A 34 1.77 8.16 4.25
CA ASN A 34 2.46 9.25 4.94
C ASN A 34 2.16 10.64 4.33
N LYS A 35 1.70 10.68 3.07
CA LYS A 35 1.14 11.86 2.40
C LYS A 35 0.27 11.44 1.21
N THR A 36 -0.40 12.38 0.57
CA THR A 36 -1.31 12.10 -0.55
C THR A 36 -0.78 12.54 -1.91
N ASN A 37 0.33 13.28 -1.95
CA ASN A 37 0.93 13.80 -3.18
C ASN A 37 2.44 13.55 -3.15
N TYR A 38 2.97 12.88 -4.16
CA TYR A 38 4.37 12.46 -4.28
C TYR A 38 4.97 12.96 -5.58
N THR A 39 6.29 13.13 -5.61
CA THR A 39 7.05 13.33 -6.86
C THR A 39 7.63 12.00 -7.35
N ILE A 40 7.93 11.89 -8.64
CA ILE A 40 8.65 10.72 -9.17
C ILE A 40 10.01 10.58 -8.45
N GLY A 41 10.40 9.34 -8.16
CA GLY A 41 11.59 8.99 -7.40
C GLY A 41 11.41 8.95 -5.88
N GLU A 42 10.31 9.51 -5.37
CA GLU A 42 10.05 9.60 -3.94
C GLU A 42 9.63 8.27 -3.31
N LYS A 43 9.92 8.12 -2.02
CA LYS A 43 9.48 6.99 -1.20
C LYS A 43 8.03 7.19 -0.73
N VAL A 44 7.16 6.27 -1.12
CA VAL A 44 5.77 6.18 -0.67
C VAL A 44 5.72 5.22 0.51
N ILE A 45 5.25 5.67 1.68
CA ILE A 45 5.13 4.82 2.87
C ILE A 45 3.65 4.74 3.23
N VAL A 46 3.11 3.53 3.31
CA VAL A 46 1.71 3.28 3.64
C VAL A 46 1.65 2.35 4.83
N LYS A 47 0.81 2.70 5.81
CA LYS A 47 0.58 1.92 7.03
C LYS A 47 -0.87 1.44 7.10
N SER A 48 -1.09 0.28 7.66
CA SER A 48 -2.44 -0.29 7.89
C SER A 48 -2.44 -1.24 9.09
N ASP A 49 -3.62 -1.55 9.63
CA ASP A 49 -3.85 -2.61 10.64
C ASP A 49 -3.97 -4.03 10.05
N SER A 50 -3.98 -4.15 8.72
CA SER A 50 -4.05 -5.44 8.04
C SER A 50 -3.60 -5.33 6.57
N GLY A 51 -3.77 -6.41 5.80
CA GLY A 51 -3.53 -6.42 4.36
C GLY A 51 -4.46 -5.47 3.60
N TYR A 52 -3.98 -5.00 2.45
CA TYR A 52 -4.72 -4.17 1.50
C TYR A 52 -4.16 -4.35 0.08
N ASN A 53 -4.94 -3.95 -0.92
CA ASN A 53 -4.57 -3.95 -2.33
C ASN A 53 -4.27 -2.54 -2.86
N ALA A 54 -3.54 -2.47 -3.97
CA ALA A 54 -3.28 -1.24 -4.71
C ALA A 54 -3.82 -1.35 -6.13
N LEU A 55 -4.65 -0.39 -6.54
CA LEU A 55 -5.07 -0.20 -7.92
C LEU A 55 -4.37 1.03 -8.49
N GLU A 56 -3.59 0.84 -9.54
CA GLU A 56 -2.80 1.89 -10.17
C GLU A 56 -3.45 2.35 -11.49
N THR A 57 -3.37 3.65 -11.78
CA THR A 57 -3.84 4.20 -13.05
C THR A 57 -2.89 5.32 -13.51
N PRO A 58 -2.07 5.10 -14.55
CA PRO A 58 -1.88 3.84 -15.30
C PRO A 58 -1.18 2.75 -14.45
N ASN A 59 -0.98 1.55 -14.99
CA ASN A 59 -0.18 0.52 -14.31
C ASN A 59 1.29 0.93 -14.22
N GLY A 60 1.96 0.61 -13.11
CA GLY A 60 3.40 0.87 -12.92
C GLY A 60 3.72 2.27 -12.40
N VAL A 61 2.76 2.93 -11.73
CA VAL A 61 2.98 4.16 -10.98
C VAL A 61 3.95 3.91 -9.81
N LEU A 62 3.86 2.75 -9.17
CA LEU A 62 4.68 2.39 -8.00
C LEU A 62 5.54 1.15 -8.28
N GLU A 63 6.73 1.12 -7.71
CA GLU A 63 7.59 -0.06 -7.61
C GLU A 63 7.65 -0.51 -6.15
N TYR A 64 7.29 -1.76 -5.90
CA TYR A 64 7.41 -2.36 -4.58
C TYR A 64 8.88 -2.36 -4.12
N ASN A 65 9.15 -1.92 -2.88
CA ASN A 65 10.48 -1.99 -2.28
C ASN A 65 10.50 -2.95 -1.10
N SER A 66 9.69 -2.72 -0.06
CA SER A 66 9.67 -3.61 1.11
C SER A 66 8.37 -3.53 1.92
N SER A 67 8.11 -4.57 2.71
CA SER A 67 7.05 -4.59 3.71
C SER A 67 7.57 -5.15 5.04
N SER A 68 6.93 -4.73 6.13
CA SER A 68 7.26 -5.16 7.50
C SER A 68 6.03 -5.12 8.37
N TRP A 69 5.97 -6.00 9.36
CA TRP A 69 4.93 -6.04 10.37
C TRP A 69 5.50 -5.66 11.73
N ASP A 70 4.82 -4.76 12.43
CA ASP A 70 5.07 -4.42 13.84
C ASP A 70 3.78 -4.66 14.63
N GLY A 71 3.65 -5.86 15.20
CA GLY A 71 2.39 -6.36 15.75
C GLY A 71 1.29 -6.38 14.67
N PRO A 72 0.14 -5.72 14.89
CA PRO A 72 -0.93 -5.65 13.90
C PRO A 72 -0.65 -4.64 12.78
N VAL A 73 0.42 -3.84 12.86
CA VAL A 73 0.65 -2.76 11.91
C VAL A 73 1.51 -3.26 10.75
N LEU A 74 0.92 -3.29 9.56
CA LEU A 74 1.62 -3.45 8.30
C LEU A 74 2.18 -2.10 7.85
N THR A 75 3.48 -2.05 7.54
CA THR A 75 4.12 -0.93 6.85
C THR A 75 4.65 -1.42 5.52
N MET A 76 4.28 -0.70 4.47
CA MET A 76 4.54 -1.01 3.07
C MET A 76 5.20 0.20 2.41
N VAL A 77 6.37 0.01 1.80
CA VAL A 77 7.25 1.09 1.33
C VAL A 77 7.51 0.95 -0.16
N TRP A 78 6.95 1.82 -1.00
CA TRP A 78 7.09 1.80 -2.46
C TRP A 78 7.99 2.94 -2.96
N LYS A 79 8.45 2.84 -4.20
CA LYS A 79 9.10 3.92 -4.94
C LYS A 79 8.16 4.45 -6.03
N ALA A 80 7.92 5.76 -6.04
CA ALA A 80 7.18 6.42 -7.09
C ALA A 80 7.99 6.39 -8.41
N LYS A 81 7.46 5.73 -9.45
CA LYS A 81 8.13 5.54 -10.74
C LYS A 81 7.59 6.42 -11.84
N ASN A 82 6.27 6.42 -12.00
CA ASN A 82 5.59 7.11 -13.08
C ASN A 82 4.52 8.03 -12.52
N ALA A 83 4.11 9.02 -13.31
CA ALA A 83 3.00 9.87 -12.94
C ALA A 83 1.68 9.08 -12.99
N GLY A 84 0.78 9.35 -12.05
CA GLY A 84 -0.53 8.70 -12.02
C GLY A 84 -1.21 8.76 -10.67
N THR A 85 -2.28 8.00 -10.55
CA THR A 85 -3.08 7.87 -9.33
C THR A 85 -2.99 6.43 -8.83
N VAL A 86 -2.89 6.26 -7.51
CA VAL A 86 -2.97 4.94 -6.88
C VAL A 86 -4.04 4.96 -5.79
N LYS A 87 -4.96 4.00 -5.88
CA LYS A 87 -5.95 3.73 -4.84
C LYS A 87 -5.49 2.54 -4.03
N PHE A 88 -5.17 2.77 -2.75
CA PHE A 88 -5.02 1.68 -1.80
C PHE A 88 -6.40 1.34 -1.21
N TYR A 89 -6.75 0.06 -1.14
CA TYR A 89 -8.08 -0.36 -0.73
C TYR A 89 -8.13 -1.72 -0.05
N SER A 90 -9.11 -1.85 0.84
CA SER A 90 -9.66 -3.08 1.40
C SER A 90 -11.20 -3.00 1.30
N PRO A 91 -11.96 -4.03 1.68
CA PRO A 91 -13.41 -3.96 1.80
C PRO A 91 -13.90 -2.88 2.78
N LYS A 92 -13.07 -2.45 3.75
CA LYS A 92 -13.46 -1.52 4.84
C LYS A 92 -12.87 -0.12 4.69
N ALA A 93 -11.76 0.03 3.96
CA ALA A 93 -11.03 1.28 3.88
C ALA A 93 -10.51 1.53 2.46
N SER A 94 -10.41 2.80 2.06
CA SER A 94 -9.68 3.15 0.85
C SER A 94 -9.10 4.56 0.92
N VAL A 95 -7.99 4.78 0.24
CA VAL A 95 -7.30 6.07 0.18
C VAL A 95 -6.62 6.24 -1.17
N LEU A 96 -6.62 7.47 -1.67
CA LEU A 96 -6.03 7.84 -2.94
C LEU A 96 -4.75 8.64 -2.72
N ILE A 97 -3.71 8.31 -3.49
CA ILE A 97 -2.52 9.13 -3.63
C ILE A 97 -2.33 9.53 -5.09
N LYS A 98 -1.62 10.64 -5.29
CA LYS A 98 -1.24 11.17 -6.60
C LYS A 98 0.28 11.24 -6.71
N VAL A 99 0.84 10.78 -7.82
CA VAL A 99 2.27 10.85 -8.13
C VAL A 99 2.47 11.76 -9.32
N ALA A 100 3.28 12.81 -9.15
CA ALA A 100 3.63 13.79 -10.18
C ALA A 100 2.42 14.29 -10.99
N MET A 101 1.26 14.40 -10.34
CA MET A 101 0.12 15.10 -10.89
C MET A 101 0.12 16.50 -10.30
N ASP A 102 0.11 17.50 -11.17
CA ASP A 102 0.15 18.90 -10.76
C ASP A 102 -0.90 19.17 -9.70
N LYS A 103 -0.46 19.72 -8.56
CA LYS A 103 -1.41 20.33 -7.63
C LYS A 103 -2.04 21.50 -8.35
N PRO A 104 -3.37 21.69 -8.27
CA PRO A 104 -3.96 22.91 -8.78
C PRO A 104 -3.26 24.08 -8.11
N THR A 105 -2.65 24.96 -8.90
CA THR A 105 -1.96 26.13 -8.35
C THR A 105 -2.95 26.98 -7.56
N PRO A 106 -2.52 27.78 -6.57
CA PRO A 106 -3.41 28.72 -5.88
C PRO A 106 -4.20 29.60 -6.87
N MET A 107 -3.59 29.92 -8.01
CA MET A 107 -4.23 30.64 -9.10
C MET A 107 -5.31 29.82 -9.82
N GLN A 108 -5.08 28.54 -10.10
CA GLN A 108 -6.11 27.64 -10.64
C GLN A 108 -7.29 27.45 -9.68
N GLN A 109 -7.03 27.37 -8.37
CA GLN A 109 -8.08 27.33 -7.36
C GLN A 109 -8.88 28.64 -7.33
N PHE A 110 -8.19 29.78 -7.38
CA PHE A 110 -8.83 31.09 -7.42
C PHE A 110 -9.69 31.29 -8.68
N MET A 111 -9.19 30.89 -9.86
CA MET A 111 -9.95 30.93 -11.11
C MET A 111 -11.21 30.07 -11.05
N ASN A 112 -11.13 28.87 -10.44
CA ASN A 112 -12.31 28.00 -10.23
C ASN A 112 -13.36 28.63 -9.30
N ILE A 113 -12.94 29.34 -8.24
CA ILE A 113 -13.85 30.07 -7.33
C ILE A 113 -14.58 31.19 -8.09
N LEU A 114 -13.88 31.87 -9.00
CA LEU A 114 -14.43 32.94 -9.83
C LEU A 114 -15.25 32.43 -11.03
N GLY A 115 -15.40 31.11 -11.19
CA GLY A 115 -16.19 30.52 -12.28
C GLY A 115 -15.49 30.51 -13.63
N PHE A 116 -14.21 30.90 -13.71
CA PHE A 116 -13.43 30.80 -14.94
C PHE A 116 -13.05 29.34 -15.22
N GLY A 117 -13.45 28.82 -16.39
CA GLY A 117 -13.09 27.48 -16.86
C GLY A 117 -14.19 26.43 -16.82
N LYS A 118 -15.40 26.76 -16.33
CA LYS A 118 -16.58 25.94 -16.62
C LYS A 118 -16.97 26.18 -18.09
N LYS A 119 -16.73 25.19 -18.95
CA LYS A 119 -17.47 25.08 -20.22
C LYS A 119 -18.85 24.52 -19.89
N ASP A 120 -19.88 25.20 -20.35
CA ASP A 120 -21.27 24.71 -20.34
C ASP A 120 -21.39 23.35 -21.04
#